data_AF-A0A7G7MBM7-F1
#
_entry.id   AF-A0A7G7MBM7-F1
#
_cell.length_a   1.000
_cell.length_b   1.000
_cell.length_c   1.000
_cell.angle_alpha   90.00
_cell.angle_beta   90.00
_cell.angle_gamma   90.00
#
_symmetry.space_group_name_H-M   'P 1'
#
loop_
_entity.id
_entity.type
_entity.pdbx_description
1 polymer ?
#
loop_
_entity_poly.entity_id
_entity_poly.type
_entity_poly.pdbx_seq_one_letter_code
_entity_poly.pdbx_strand_id
1 'polypeptide(L)'
;MTRGSDQAVLAIVRLVGAQDTAVTVQHPGTDEAAVAVRIGRTLLYLHQETTAEHFLNVWLESHEAAKALPVNADRRSIRGLRGMPEPGVVVNAIGRPASSVTIVGEGEQTNRSYLRVQLGRVAFEVRDHGAFHSCTNAFRDAYNLARHVFVPPGSERVLRGAVDIASDAFFPALVKRDLRATPSRLRPNASGAAAQPPAPASVSRLRPPTSGMAP
;
A
#
# COMPACT_ATOMS: atom_id res chain seq x y z
N MET A 1 -38.87 6.09 18.21
CA MET A 1 -37.46 6.03 17.73
C MET A 1 -36.65 5.14 18.65
N THR A 2 -36.46 3.88 18.29
CA THR A 2 -35.51 2.99 18.97
C THR A 2 -34.10 3.44 18.63
N ARG A 3 -33.32 3.89 19.62
CA ARG A 3 -31.87 4.05 19.44
C ARG A 3 -31.29 2.64 19.25
N GLY A 4 -30.77 2.37 18.06
CA GLY A 4 -29.92 1.20 17.85
C GLY A 4 -28.74 1.26 18.83
N SER A 5 -28.25 0.11 19.25
CA SER A 5 -27.03 0.03 20.05
C SER A 5 -25.83 0.37 19.16
N ASP A 6 -25.46 1.65 19.11
CA ASP A 6 -24.28 2.12 18.39
C ASP A 6 -23.01 1.55 19.03
N GLN A 7 -22.51 0.45 18.47
CA GLN A 7 -21.26 -0.16 18.88
C GLN A 7 -20.08 0.59 18.23
N ALA A 8 -19.26 1.24 19.05
CA ALA A 8 -17.99 1.80 18.64
C ALA A 8 -16.84 0.81 18.93
N VAL A 9 -16.08 0.45 17.89
CA VAL A 9 -14.87 -0.37 18.02
C VAL A 9 -13.64 0.54 17.95
N LEU A 10 -12.72 0.39 18.90
CA LEU A 10 -11.40 1.01 18.90
C LEU A 10 -10.35 -0.09 18.68
N ALA A 11 -9.50 0.06 17.67
CA ALA A 11 -8.35 -0.82 17.47
C ALA A 11 -7.11 -0.23 18.16
N ILE A 12 -6.41 -1.05 18.95
CA ILE A 12 -5.15 -0.65 19.60
C ILE A 12 -4.01 -1.48 19.03
N VAL A 13 -3.03 -0.80 18.43
CA VAL A 13 -1.84 -1.39 17.81
C VAL A 13 -0.66 -1.09 18.72
N ARG A 14 -0.04 -2.13 19.30
CA ARG A 14 1.13 -1.96 20.19
C ARG A 14 2.41 -2.18 19.41
N LEU A 15 3.37 -1.26 19.54
CA LEU A 15 4.59 -1.22 18.73
C LEU A 15 5.83 -1.13 19.64
N VAL A 16 6.79 -2.05 19.43
CA VAL A 16 8.09 -2.12 20.11
C VAL A 16 9.17 -2.41 19.07
N GLY A 17 10.27 -1.65 19.10
CA GLY A 17 11.37 -1.73 18.16
C GLY A 17 11.02 -1.25 16.75
N ALA A 18 12.00 -1.28 15.85
CA ALA A 18 11.78 -0.99 14.44
C ALA A 18 10.66 -1.89 13.86
N GLN A 19 9.71 -1.26 13.16
CA GLN A 19 8.57 -1.94 12.55
C GLN A 19 8.88 -2.28 11.10
N ASP A 20 8.40 -3.43 10.64
CA ASP A 20 8.30 -3.76 9.22
C ASP A 20 7.19 -2.91 8.60
N THR A 21 7.58 -1.92 7.80
CA THR A 21 6.68 -0.96 7.15
C THR A 21 6.78 -1.06 5.64
N ALA A 22 5.65 -0.96 4.95
CA ALA A 22 5.62 -0.83 3.50
C ALA A 22 4.56 0.19 3.08
N VAL A 23 4.90 1.05 2.14
CA VAL A 23 3.97 2.03 1.57
C VAL A 23 3.81 1.75 0.09
N THR A 24 2.58 1.62 -0.36
CA THR A 24 2.25 1.27 -1.75
C THR A 24 1.09 2.12 -2.25
N VAL A 25 0.93 2.20 -3.57
CA VAL A 25 -0.19 2.87 -4.21
C VAL A 25 -1.13 1.82 -4.79
N GLN A 26 -2.43 2.00 -4.58
CA GLN A 26 -3.50 1.20 -5.16
C GLN A 26 -4.31 2.08 -6.11
N HIS A 27 -4.70 1.51 -7.25
CA HIS A 27 -5.54 2.15 -8.27
C HIS A 27 -5.15 3.61 -8.65
N PRO A 28 -3.86 3.91 -8.93
CA PRO A 28 -3.41 5.27 -9.28
C PRO A 28 -4.17 5.83 -10.49
N GLY A 29 -4.44 7.14 -10.49
CA GLY A 29 -5.12 7.83 -11.58
C GLY A 29 -6.64 7.58 -11.67
N THR A 30 -7.24 6.95 -10.65
CA THR A 30 -8.68 6.65 -10.59
C THR A 30 -9.33 7.28 -9.35
N ASP A 31 -10.66 7.39 -9.34
CA ASP A 31 -11.42 7.84 -8.16
C ASP A 31 -11.33 6.85 -6.97
N GLU A 32 -10.89 5.61 -7.22
CA GLU A 32 -10.63 4.58 -6.19
C GLU A 32 -9.17 4.59 -5.69
N ALA A 33 -8.36 5.57 -6.10
CA ALA A 33 -6.97 5.68 -5.69
C ALA A 33 -6.83 5.65 -4.16
N ALA A 34 -5.79 4.97 -3.68
CA ALA A 34 -5.43 4.93 -2.27
C ALA A 34 -3.93 4.76 -2.07
N VAL A 35 -3.38 5.44 -1.06
CA VAL A 35 -2.05 5.13 -0.52
C VAL A 35 -2.23 4.15 0.62
N ALA A 36 -1.70 2.93 0.45
CA ALA A 36 -1.79 1.84 1.41
C ALA A 36 -0.52 1.78 2.26
N VAL A 37 -0.65 2.08 3.55
CA VAL A 37 0.42 2.09 4.56
C VAL A 37 0.30 0.85 5.43
N ARG A 38 1.24 -0.08 5.30
CA ARG A 38 1.37 -1.25 6.17
C ARG A 38 2.37 -0.96 7.28
N ILE A 39 1.99 -1.25 8.53
CA ILE A 39 2.83 -1.17 9.73
C ILE A 39 2.63 -2.47 10.50
N GLY A 40 3.58 -3.39 10.37
CA GLY A 40 3.46 -4.76 10.89
C GLY A 40 2.24 -5.47 10.30
N ARG A 41 1.25 -5.75 11.15
CA ARG A 41 -0.04 -6.40 10.82
C ARG A 41 -1.21 -5.40 10.62
N THR A 42 -0.95 -4.10 10.70
CA THR A 42 -1.94 -3.04 10.45
C THR A 42 -1.79 -2.51 9.03
N LEU A 43 -2.91 -2.29 8.33
CA LEU A 43 -2.98 -1.73 6.99
C LEU A 43 -3.94 -0.54 6.99
N LEU A 44 -3.45 0.63 6.57
CA LEU A 44 -4.24 1.85 6.45
C LEU A 44 -4.31 2.27 4.99
N TYR A 45 -5.53 2.39 4.46
CA TYR A 45 -5.80 3.02 3.18
C TYR A 45 -6.12 4.50 3.41
N LEU A 46 -5.29 5.38 2.84
CA LEU A 46 -5.49 6.82 2.84
C LEU A 46 -6.03 7.18 1.44
N HIS A 47 -7.18 7.84 1.35
CA HIS A 47 -7.82 8.15 0.06
C HIS A 47 -7.68 9.62 -0.38
N GLN A 48 -6.96 10.45 0.39
CA GLN A 48 -6.80 11.87 0.13
C GLN A 48 -5.41 12.35 0.59
N GLU A 49 -4.82 13.30 -0.15
CA GLU A 49 -3.55 13.93 0.24
C GLU A 49 -3.64 14.60 1.61
N THR A 50 -4.72 15.33 1.87
CA THR A 50 -4.98 16.02 3.14
C THR A 50 -5.17 15.07 4.32
N THR A 51 -5.55 13.80 4.08
CA THR A 51 -5.55 12.75 5.11
C THR A 51 -4.13 12.28 5.39
N ALA A 52 -3.31 12.05 4.36
CA ALA A 52 -1.91 11.63 4.54
C ALA A 52 -1.07 12.73 5.23
N GLU A 53 -1.28 13.99 4.83
CA GLU A 53 -0.74 15.19 5.49
C GLU A 53 -1.12 15.24 6.98
N HIS A 54 -2.41 15.11 7.30
CA HIS A 54 -2.91 15.14 8.68
C HIS A 54 -2.30 14.03 9.55
N PHE A 55 -2.19 12.82 9.02
CA PHE A 55 -1.53 11.72 9.72
C PHE A 55 -0.05 12.05 9.97
N LEU A 56 0.69 12.49 8.96
CA LEU A 56 2.10 12.89 9.13
C LEU A 56 2.25 14.00 10.18
N ASN A 57 1.43 15.05 10.14
CA ASN A 57 1.51 16.17 11.07
C ASN A 57 1.32 15.73 12.53
N VAL A 58 0.33 14.89 12.83
CA VAL A 58 0.14 14.33 14.19
C VAL A 58 1.35 13.51 14.66
N TRP A 59 2.04 12.79 13.76
CA TRP A 59 3.28 12.09 14.09
C TRP A 59 4.48 13.03 14.26
N LEU A 60 4.52 14.18 13.58
CA LEU A 60 5.57 15.19 13.77
C LEU A 60 5.35 16.00 15.06
N GLU A 61 4.11 16.41 15.35
CA GLU A 61 3.71 17.12 16.57
C GLU A 61 3.97 16.29 17.83
N SER A 62 3.79 14.97 17.75
CA SER A 62 4.06 14.05 18.86
C SER A 62 5.55 13.79 19.14
N HIS A 63 6.47 14.36 18.35
CA HIS A 63 7.92 14.14 18.49
C HIS A 63 8.48 14.57 19.86
N GLU A 64 8.01 15.68 20.44
CA GLU A 64 8.46 16.13 21.76
C GLU A 64 8.06 15.12 22.85
N ALA A 65 6.83 14.59 22.82
CA ALA A 65 6.39 13.55 23.74
C ALA A 65 7.15 12.22 23.52
N ALA A 66 7.57 11.93 22.29
CA ALA A 66 8.37 10.76 21.96
C ALA A 66 9.80 10.79 22.56
N LYS A 67 10.33 11.97 22.95
CA LYS A 67 11.64 12.07 23.63
C LYS A 67 11.66 11.46 25.03
N ALA A 68 10.49 11.25 25.65
CA ALA A 68 10.36 10.58 26.94
C ALA A 68 10.26 9.04 26.83
N LEU A 69 10.32 8.49 25.61
CA LEU A 69 10.35 7.04 25.40
C LEU A 69 11.75 6.45 25.66
N PRO A 70 11.84 5.18 26.08
CA PRO A 70 13.13 4.49 26.13
C PRO A 70 13.69 4.26 24.72
N VAL A 71 15.02 4.16 24.62
CA VAL A 71 15.71 3.81 23.36
C VAL A 71 15.33 2.40 22.88
N ASN A 72 15.14 1.46 23.82
CA ASN A 72 14.67 0.11 23.56
C ASN A 72 13.68 -0.28 24.66
N ALA A 73 12.47 -0.74 24.31
CA ALA A 73 11.53 -1.31 25.27
C ALA A 73 11.55 -2.85 25.27
N ASP A 74 11.04 -3.48 26.34
CA ASP A 74 10.94 -4.94 26.41
C ASP A 74 9.89 -5.46 25.40
N ARG A 75 10.35 -6.19 24.38
CA ARG A 75 9.50 -6.86 23.38
C ARG A 75 8.50 -7.84 23.97
N ARG A 76 8.71 -8.34 25.20
CA ARG A 76 7.74 -9.19 25.90
C ARG A 76 6.43 -8.45 26.22
N SER A 77 6.46 -7.12 26.28
CA SER A 77 5.27 -6.28 26.54
C SER A 77 4.18 -6.35 25.47
N ILE A 78 4.51 -6.83 24.26
CA ILE A 78 3.58 -6.95 23.13
C ILE A 78 3.35 -8.40 22.67
N ARG A 79 3.77 -9.39 23.46
CA ARG A 79 3.66 -10.81 23.07
C ARG A 79 2.20 -11.24 22.92
N GLY A 80 1.84 -11.74 21.73
CA GLY A 80 0.52 -12.36 21.49
C GLY A 80 0.17 -13.47 22.49
N LEU A 81 -1.14 -13.61 22.75
CA LEU A 81 -1.65 -14.63 23.67
C LEU A 81 -1.51 -16.04 23.07
N ARG A 82 -1.01 -16.99 23.87
CA ARG A 82 -0.77 -18.36 23.40
C ARG A 82 -2.09 -19.01 22.93
N GLY A 83 -2.11 -19.49 21.69
CA GLY A 83 -3.31 -20.10 21.09
C GLY A 83 -4.26 -19.11 20.42
N MET A 84 -4.00 -17.80 20.48
CA MET A 84 -4.78 -16.78 19.80
C MET A 84 -3.92 -16.10 18.71
N PRO A 85 -4.31 -16.18 17.42
CA PRO A 85 -3.57 -15.47 16.36
C PRO A 85 -3.71 -13.95 16.54
N GLU A 86 -2.64 -13.21 16.26
CA GLU A 86 -2.67 -11.75 16.36
C GLU A 86 -3.57 -11.14 15.28
N PRO A 87 -4.57 -10.32 15.65
CA PRO A 87 -5.50 -9.74 14.70
C PRO A 87 -4.79 -8.80 13.73
N GLY A 88 -5.18 -8.86 12.45
CA GLY A 88 -4.89 -7.79 11.51
C GLY A 88 -5.89 -6.66 11.68
N VAL A 89 -5.43 -5.42 11.49
CA VAL A 89 -6.29 -4.22 11.54
C VAL A 89 -6.27 -3.57 10.16
N VAL A 90 -7.45 -3.38 9.56
CA VAL A 90 -7.60 -2.65 8.30
C VAL A 90 -8.38 -1.36 8.56
N VAL A 91 -7.89 -0.24 8.05
CA VAL A 91 -8.44 1.10 8.27
C VAL A 91 -8.61 1.79 6.94
N ASN A 92 -9.81 2.28 6.63
CA ASN A 92 -10.03 3.21 5.52
C ASN A 92 -10.17 4.62 6.11
N ALA A 93 -9.25 5.52 5.75
CA ALA A 93 -9.18 6.87 6.29
C ALA A 93 -9.46 7.92 5.20
N ILE A 94 -10.39 8.82 5.50
CA ILE A 94 -10.86 9.90 4.64
C ILE A 94 -11.01 11.16 5.51
N GLY A 95 -10.70 12.33 4.96
CA GLY A 95 -10.75 13.60 5.67
C GLY A 95 -9.71 13.72 6.77
N ARG A 96 -10.05 14.43 7.85
CA ARG A 96 -9.18 14.66 9.01
C ARG A 96 -9.81 14.02 10.26
N PRO A 97 -9.52 12.74 10.58
CA PRO A 97 -10.07 12.10 11.76
C PRO A 97 -9.55 12.77 13.04
N ALA A 98 -10.41 12.86 14.05
CA ALA A 98 -10.05 13.41 15.36
C ALA A 98 -8.81 12.70 15.92
N SER A 99 -7.81 13.46 16.33
CA SER A 99 -6.54 12.97 16.84
C SER A 99 -6.35 13.29 18.31
N SER A 100 -5.58 12.45 19.00
CA SER A 100 -5.05 12.77 20.33
C SER A 100 -3.68 12.14 20.52
N VAL A 101 -2.84 12.81 21.30
CA VAL A 101 -1.49 12.35 21.66
C VAL A 101 -1.41 12.39 23.18
N THR A 102 -1.01 11.29 23.81
CA THR A 102 -0.94 11.20 25.27
C THR A 102 0.15 10.24 25.69
N ILE A 103 1.06 10.68 26.55
CA ILE A 103 2.00 9.78 27.23
C ILE A 103 1.29 9.09 28.41
N VAL A 104 1.51 7.79 28.57
CA VAL A 104 0.86 6.97 29.59
C VAL A 104 1.92 6.19 30.36
N GLY A 105 1.80 6.16 31.69
CA GLY A 105 2.74 5.44 32.56
C GLY A 105 3.96 6.27 33.00
N GLU A 106 3.80 7.58 33.14
CA GLU A 106 4.80 8.42 33.82
C GLU A 106 4.88 8.03 35.32
N GLY A 107 6.09 7.72 35.80
CA GLY A 107 6.33 7.28 37.19
C GLY A 107 7.54 6.33 37.31
N GLU A 108 7.77 5.79 38.51
CA GLU A 108 8.94 4.96 38.84
C GLU A 108 9.07 3.67 38.00
N GLN A 109 8.01 3.21 37.32
CA GLN A 109 8.06 2.11 36.36
C GLN A 109 8.25 2.59 34.91
N THR A 110 9.31 3.36 34.67
CA THR A 110 9.69 3.90 33.34
C THR A 110 9.68 2.85 32.22
N ASN A 111 9.99 1.58 32.54
CA ASN A 111 9.96 0.46 31.61
C ASN A 111 8.55 0.04 31.11
N ARG A 112 7.49 0.75 31.53
CA ARG A 112 6.09 0.53 31.10
C ARG A 112 5.45 1.76 30.47
N SER A 113 6.17 2.87 30.35
CA SER A 113 5.66 4.06 29.66
C SER A 113 5.39 3.75 28.18
N TYR A 114 4.49 4.53 27.57
CA TYR A 114 4.24 4.52 26.14
C TYR A 114 3.57 5.80 25.69
N LEU A 115 3.84 6.17 24.45
CA LEU A 115 3.15 7.24 23.75
C LEU A 115 1.94 6.64 23.04
N ARG A 116 0.73 7.08 23.38
CA ARG A 116 -0.49 6.76 22.64
C ARG A 116 -0.75 7.86 21.61
N VAL A 117 -0.66 7.51 20.33
CA VAL A 117 -1.09 8.35 19.20
C VAL A 117 -2.40 7.78 18.66
N GLN A 118 -3.51 8.49 18.86
CA GLN A 118 -4.82 8.09 18.35
C GLN A 118 -5.20 8.93 17.14
N LEU A 119 -5.71 8.26 16.10
CA LEU A 119 -6.20 8.81 14.85
C LEU A 119 -7.57 8.15 14.57
N GLY A 120 -8.64 8.86 14.94
CA GLY A 120 -10.01 8.37 14.86
C GLY A 120 -10.24 7.16 15.77
N ARG A 121 -10.49 6.00 15.14
CA ARG A 121 -10.78 4.72 15.81
C ARG A 121 -9.57 3.75 15.86
N VAL A 122 -8.36 4.23 15.54
CA VAL A 122 -7.12 3.48 15.72
C VAL A 122 -6.17 4.23 16.63
N ALA A 123 -5.60 3.54 17.61
CA ALA A 123 -4.60 4.07 18.52
C ALA A 123 -3.32 3.23 18.45
N PHE A 124 -2.18 3.90 18.27
CA PHE A 124 -0.85 3.31 18.30
C PHE A 124 -0.25 3.51 19.69
N GLU A 125 0.07 2.43 20.40
CA GLU A 125 0.85 2.45 21.64
C GLU A 125 2.33 2.23 21.30
N VAL A 126 3.06 3.33 21.16
CA VAL A 126 4.48 3.36 20.80
C VAL A 126 5.32 3.27 22.06
N ARG A 127 6.16 2.23 22.15
CA ARG A 127 6.90 1.88 23.37
C ARG A 127 8.35 2.36 23.38
N ASP A 128 8.95 2.61 22.21
CA ASP A 128 10.34 3.07 22.08
C ASP A 128 10.56 3.93 20.83
N HIS A 129 11.75 4.55 20.76
CA HIS A 129 12.18 5.35 19.62
C HIS A 129 12.18 4.58 18.29
N GLY A 130 12.53 3.29 18.30
CA GLY A 130 12.56 2.47 17.08
C GLY A 130 11.18 2.35 16.44
N ALA A 131 10.17 2.07 17.25
CA ALA A 131 8.77 2.03 16.81
C ALA A 131 8.30 3.40 16.31
N PHE A 132 8.62 4.48 17.04
CA PHE A 132 8.25 5.84 16.67
C PHE A 132 8.81 6.21 15.28
N HIS A 133 10.12 6.06 15.07
CA HIS A 133 10.78 6.45 13.82
C HIS A 133 10.29 5.64 12.62
N SER A 134 10.04 4.32 12.76
CA SER A 134 9.44 3.53 11.68
C SER A 134 8.06 4.08 11.26
N CYS A 135 7.21 4.45 12.22
CA CYS A 135 5.90 5.02 11.92
C CYS A 135 5.98 6.41 11.29
N THR A 136 6.76 7.34 11.87
CA THR A 136 6.94 8.68 11.30
C THR A 136 7.49 8.64 9.87
N ASN A 137 8.44 7.73 9.59
CA ASN A 137 8.98 7.55 8.24
C ASN A 137 7.91 6.98 7.29
N ALA A 138 7.17 5.94 7.69
CA ALA A 138 6.10 5.38 6.87
C ALA A 138 5.01 6.40 6.52
N PHE A 139 4.62 7.28 7.46
CA PHE A 139 3.67 8.36 7.16
C PHE A 139 4.28 9.50 6.33
N ARG A 140 5.59 9.76 6.43
CA ARG A 140 6.29 10.69 5.54
C ARG A 140 6.33 10.17 4.11
N ASP A 141 6.65 8.90 3.92
CA ASP A 141 6.66 8.25 2.61
C ASP A 141 5.24 8.17 2.01
N ALA A 142 4.23 7.92 2.85
CA ALA A 142 2.82 7.94 2.45
C ALA A 142 2.36 9.32 1.99
N TYR A 143 2.73 10.39 2.71
CA TYR A 143 2.43 11.76 2.27
C TYR A 143 3.17 12.12 0.97
N ASN A 144 4.46 11.78 0.86
CA ASN A 144 5.23 12.00 -0.36
C ASN A 144 4.60 11.31 -1.59
N LEU A 145 4.11 10.07 -1.44
CA LEU A 145 3.39 9.38 -2.51
C LEU A 145 2.00 10.00 -2.78
N ALA A 146 1.26 10.38 -1.73
CA ALA A 146 -0.08 10.95 -1.85
C ALA A 146 -0.12 12.18 -2.77
N ARG A 147 0.88 13.06 -2.66
CA ARG A 147 1.07 14.26 -3.51
C ARG A 147 1.16 14.00 -5.01
N HIS A 148 1.37 12.75 -5.42
CA HIS A 148 1.49 12.33 -6.82
C HIS A 148 0.38 11.38 -7.28
N VAL A 149 -0.48 10.94 -6.36
CA VAL A 149 -1.50 9.89 -6.60
C VAL A 149 -2.90 10.47 -6.73
N PHE A 150 -3.25 11.49 -5.92
CA PHE A 150 -4.59 12.07 -5.88
C PHE A 150 -4.78 13.21 -6.90
N VAL A 151 -4.34 12.94 -8.14
CA VAL A 151 -4.47 13.87 -9.27
C VAL A 151 -5.87 13.72 -9.89
N PRO A 152 -6.57 14.81 -10.25
CA PRO A 152 -7.91 14.73 -10.85
C PRO A 152 -7.95 13.81 -12.08
N PRO A 153 -9.02 13.01 -12.28
CA PRO A 153 -9.15 12.15 -13.45
C PRO A 153 -8.95 12.90 -14.76
N GLY A 154 -8.03 12.43 -15.60
CA GLY A 154 -7.65 13.08 -16.86
C GLY A 154 -6.47 14.06 -16.75
N SER A 155 -6.21 14.67 -15.58
CA SER A 155 -5.03 15.52 -15.39
C SER A 155 -3.72 14.73 -15.42
N GLU A 156 -3.72 13.44 -15.07
CA GLU A 156 -2.55 12.55 -15.27
C GLU A 156 -2.08 12.48 -16.74
N ARG A 157 -3.02 12.43 -17.70
CA ARG A 157 -2.66 12.39 -19.13
C ARG A 157 -1.99 13.68 -19.58
N VAL A 158 -2.46 14.81 -19.06
CA VAL A 158 -1.88 16.13 -19.30
C VAL A 158 -0.50 16.25 -18.62
N LEU A 159 -0.36 15.76 -17.39
CA LEU A 159 0.92 15.74 -16.67
C LEU A 159 1.96 14.86 -17.35
N ARG A 160 1.62 13.64 -17.76
CA ARG A 160 2.54 12.79 -18.54
C ARG A 160 2.90 13.43 -19.88
N GLY A 161 1.92 13.88 -20.66
CA GLY A 161 2.19 14.58 -21.92
C GLY A 161 3.06 15.83 -21.76
N ALA A 162 2.87 16.60 -20.68
CA ALA A 162 3.72 17.76 -20.38
C ALA A 162 5.14 17.37 -19.94
N VAL A 163 5.30 16.26 -19.19
CA VAL A 163 6.62 15.71 -18.82
C VAL A 163 7.34 15.14 -20.06
N ASP A 164 6.64 14.45 -20.95
CA ASP A 164 7.18 13.91 -22.19
C ASP A 164 7.64 15.07 -23.11
N ILE A 165 6.79 16.08 -23.31
CA ILE A 165 7.12 17.31 -24.08
C ILE A 165 8.29 18.08 -23.44
N ALA A 166 8.32 18.20 -22.11
CA ALA A 166 9.44 18.85 -21.42
C ALA A 166 10.74 18.03 -21.54
N SER A 167 10.66 16.70 -21.48
CA SER A 167 11.80 15.81 -21.71
C SER A 167 12.34 15.97 -23.13
N ASP A 168 11.48 16.02 -24.15
CA ASP A 168 11.88 16.28 -25.53
C ASP A 168 12.46 17.69 -25.72
N ALA A 169 12.02 18.69 -24.93
CA ALA A 169 12.53 20.05 -25.00
C ALA A 169 13.90 20.24 -24.31
N PHE A 170 14.14 19.59 -23.17
CA PHE A 170 15.40 19.68 -22.42
C PHE A 170 16.44 18.64 -22.83
N PHE A 171 15.99 17.47 -23.31
CA PHE A 171 16.81 16.39 -23.82
C PHE A 171 16.31 15.95 -25.20
N PRO A 172 16.34 16.84 -26.21
CA PRO A 172 15.94 16.49 -27.56
C PRO A 172 16.75 15.29 -28.03
N ALA A 173 16.08 14.13 -28.12
CA ALA A 173 16.70 12.89 -28.51
C ALA A 173 17.39 13.12 -29.86
N LEU A 174 18.70 12.85 -29.92
CA LEU A 174 19.48 12.96 -31.16
C LEU A 174 18.81 12.11 -32.23
N VAL A 175 18.02 12.77 -33.08
CA VAL A 175 17.23 12.12 -34.13
C VAL A 175 18.19 11.29 -34.97
N LYS A 176 18.04 9.96 -34.89
CA LYS A 176 18.75 9.05 -35.78
C LYS A 176 18.34 9.41 -37.19
N ARG A 177 19.23 10.12 -37.89
CA ARG A 177 19.11 10.50 -39.30
C ARG A 177 18.51 9.36 -40.11
N ASP A 178 17.52 9.69 -40.93
CA ASP A 178 16.95 8.80 -41.92
C ASP A 178 18.04 8.08 -42.71
N LEU A 179 18.01 6.75 -42.65
CA LEU A 179 18.69 5.91 -43.61
C LEU A 179 17.64 5.07 -44.35
N ARG A 180 17.38 5.55 -45.58
CA ARG A 180 16.76 4.89 -46.74
C ARG A 180 15.26 5.10 -47.01
N ALA A 181 14.97 6.21 -47.69
CA ALA A 181 14.42 6.09 -49.06
C ALA A 181 15.53 5.46 -49.96
N THR A 182 15.32 4.60 -50.95
CA THR A 182 14.29 4.43 -52.00
C THR A 182 14.55 3.03 -52.65
N PRO A 183 13.90 2.57 -53.75
CA PRO A 183 12.65 2.98 -54.41
C PRO A 183 11.68 1.81 -54.71
N SER A 184 10.56 2.14 -55.37
CA SER A 184 9.51 1.24 -55.86
C SER A 184 9.96 0.19 -56.88
N ARG A 185 9.39 -1.03 -56.81
CA ARG A 185 9.13 -1.90 -57.96
C ARG A 185 7.74 -2.55 -57.86
N LEU A 186 6.80 -2.01 -58.64
CA LEU A 186 5.79 -2.81 -59.35
C LEU A 186 6.54 -3.82 -60.28
N ARG A 187 6.04 -4.99 -60.70
CA ARG A 187 4.66 -5.45 -60.98
C ARG A 187 4.63 -7.02 -61.11
N PRO A 188 3.68 -7.73 -61.77
CA PRO A 188 2.79 -8.70 -61.10
C PRO A 188 2.91 -10.16 -61.60
N ASN A 189 2.12 -11.06 -60.97
CA ASN A 189 1.42 -12.28 -61.49
C ASN A 189 1.37 -13.39 -60.42
N ALA A 190 0.50 -14.40 -60.45
CA ALA A 190 -0.90 -14.53 -60.87
C ALA A 190 -1.37 -15.96 -60.49
N SER A 191 -2.61 -16.12 -60.00
CA SER A 191 -3.46 -17.33 -60.03
C SER A 191 -2.94 -18.71 -59.59
N GLY A 192 -3.69 -19.38 -58.69
CA GLY A 192 -3.52 -20.78 -58.32
C GLY A 192 -4.01 -21.07 -56.88
N ALA A 193 -5.31 -21.07 -56.58
CA ALA A 193 -6.32 -22.11 -56.87
C ALA A 193 -6.35 -23.26 -55.83
N ALA A 194 -7.50 -23.42 -55.15
CA ALA A 194 -7.98 -24.60 -54.39
C ALA A 194 -7.11 -25.11 -53.20
N ALA A 195 -7.61 -25.61 -52.07
CA ALA A 195 -8.87 -26.29 -51.77
C ALA A 195 -9.17 -26.25 -50.24
N GLN A 196 -10.42 -26.53 -49.86
CA GLN A 196 -10.87 -26.74 -48.47
C GLN A 196 -10.76 -28.25 -48.05
N PRO A 197 -11.10 -28.66 -46.80
CA PRO A 197 -10.44 -29.77 -46.11
C PRO A 197 -11.09 -31.15 -46.36
N PRO A 198 -10.63 -32.22 -45.67
CA PRO A 198 -11.44 -32.68 -44.52
C PRO A 198 -10.65 -33.28 -43.33
N ALA A 199 -11.32 -33.39 -42.19
CA ALA A 199 -11.07 -34.39 -41.14
C ALA A 199 -12.07 -35.56 -41.34
N PRO A 200 -11.87 -36.81 -40.84
CA PRO A 200 -12.03 -37.06 -39.39
C PRO A 200 -11.33 -38.32 -38.77
N ALA A 201 -11.47 -38.42 -37.44
CA ALA A 201 -11.66 -39.64 -36.60
C ALA A 201 -10.67 -40.83 -36.60
N SER A 202 -10.21 -41.21 -35.39
CA SER A 202 -10.59 -42.47 -34.68
C SER A 202 -9.78 -42.65 -33.38
N VAL A 203 -10.38 -42.80 -32.17
CA VAL A 203 -10.75 -44.09 -31.48
C VAL A 203 -9.48 -44.89 -31.07
N SER A 204 -9.23 -45.36 -29.83
CA SER A 204 -10.10 -45.92 -28.75
C SER A 204 -9.35 -46.10 -27.40
N ARG A 205 -10.11 -46.25 -26.29
CA ARG A 205 -9.84 -47.13 -25.10
C ARG A 205 -8.65 -46.78 -24.17
N LEU A 206 -8.58 -47.22 -22.90
CA LEU A 206 -9.47 -48.05 -22.04
C LEU A 206 -9.35 -47.60 -20.55
N ARG A 207 -10.28 -48.02 -19.68
CA ARG A 207 -10.39 -47.67 -18.24
C ARG A 207 -9.94 -48.87 -17.33
N PRO A 208 -10.09 -48.90 -15.98
CA PRO A 208 -9.13 -49.50 -15.02
C PRO A 208 -9.74 -50.82 -14.41
N PRO A 209 -9.52 -51.35 -13.16
CA PRO A 209 -8.97 -50.80 -11.90
C PRO A 209 -8.13 -51.82 -11.06
N THR A 210 -8.32 -51.82 -9.73
CA THR A 210 -7.83 -52.72 -8.65
C THR A 210 -6.46 -52.39 -8.04
N SER A 211 -6.16 -52.63 -6.75
CA SER A 211 -6.85 -52.72 -5.44
C SER A 211 -5.96 -53.55 -4.49
N GLY A 212 -5.95 -53.27 -3.19
CA GLY A 212 -5.21 -54.03 -2.15
C GLY A 212 -4.17 -53.14 -1.44
N MET A 213 -4.17 -52.82 -0.14
CA MET A 213 -4.74 -53.39 1.11
C MET A 213 -3.83 -54.39 1.86
N ALA A 214 -3.12 -53.86 2.87
CA ALA A 214 -2.60 -54.54 4.08
C ALA A 214 -1.49 -55.62 3.86
N PRO A 215 -0.76 -56.10 4.90
CA PRO A 215 -0.96 -55.96 6.35
C PRO A 215 -0.40 -54.66 6.96
#